data_AF-A0A179RZQ4-F1
#
_entry.id   AF-A0A179RZQ4-F1
#
_cell.length_a   1.000
_cell.length_b   1.000
_cell.length_c   1.000
_cell.angle_alpha   90.00
_cell.angle_beta   90.00
_cell.angle_gamma   90.00
#
_symmetry.space_group_name_H-M   'P 1'
#
loop_
_entity.id
_entity.type
_entity.pdbx_description
1 polymer ?
#
loop_
_entity_poly.entity_id
_entity_poly.type
_entity_poly.pdbx_seq_one_letter_code
_entity_poly.pdbx_strand_id
1 'polypeptide(L)'
;MPTPIKKVLISDTLSPAAIAIFRERGIQADLRPELGKDKEALAAAIGDYDGLAVRSTTRVTAALLERAGRLAVIGRAGIGVDTIDVPAATARGVIVMNTPHGNAVTTAEHAIALMLSLARQIPQADASTQAGRWEKNRFLGIELTAKTLGVVGCGNIGAIVADRGIGLRMRVIAYDPFLTPERAVALGVEKVELDELLRRADVITLHVPLTDKTRNILSAEALARVKPGVRIVNCARGGLVDEVALRAALESGHVAGAAFDVFTEEPAKENVLFGHPNMVCTPHLGASTTEAQENVALQVAEQMSDYLLHGAIRNAVNFPSISAEEAPRLRPYVTLAEQLGSFLGQLTEAPIRGIRLVYEGEAAELNTKALTAAAVTGALRPFLEGVNMVSAIEVARSRGIQVETATRTAVEGPYASRLHVTVEAEDMPRDAAGTVFGDGRPRFVEIRGIALEAAVAPHMLYIRNADQPGFIGRFGTLMGEAGVNVATFHLGRDRPGGDAICFAAIDEAVSPDLLHAIEAIPQVKRARAVRF
;
A
#
# COMPACT_ATOMS: atom_id res chain seq x y z
N MET A 1 5.55 31.16 -8.81
CA MET A 1 6.42 30.38 -9.70
C MET A 1 5.58 29.31 -10.37
N PRO A 2 5.77 28.98 -11.66
CA PRO A 2 5.07 27.85 -12.27
C PRO A 2 5.44 26.56 -11.52
N THR A 3 4.45 25.69 -11.27
CA THR A 3 4.68 24.38 -10.66
C THR A 3 5.69 23.61 -11.52
N PRO A 4 6.77 23.05 -10.94
CA PRO A 4 7.75 22.31 -11.71
C PRO A 4 7.09 21.14 -12.43
N ILE A 5 7.37 20.99 -13.73
CA ILE A 5 6.85 19.90 -14.56
C ILE A 5 7.31 18.58 -13.95
N LYS A 6 6.35 17.69 -13.69
CA LYS A 6 6.61 16.35 -13.16
C LYS A 6 7.27 15.49 -14.23
N LYS A 7 8.27 14.71 -13.82
CA LYS A 7 9.01 13.80 -14.70
C LYS A 7 8.77 12.33 -14.36
N VAL A 8 8.45 11.52 -15.35
CA VAL A 8 8.30 10.06 -15.22
C VAL A 8 9.31 9.36 -16.12
N LEU A 9 10.09 8.44 -15.53
CA LEU A 9 10.96 7.53 -16.26
C LEU A 9 10.21 6.23 -16.54
N ILE A 10 10.20 5.78 -17.80
CA ILE A 10 9.69 4.47 -18.18
C ILE A 10 10.92 3.62 -18.54
N SER A 11 11.33 2.74 -17.63
CA SER A 11 12.59 1.97 -17.77
C SER A 11 12.40 0.56 -18.34
N ASP A 12 11.17 0.19 -18.69
CA ASP A 12 10.82 -1.06 -19.37
C ASP A 12 10.05 -0.76 -20.68
N THR A 13 9.90 -1.76 -21.55
CA THR A 13 9.03 -1.63 -22.72
C THR A 13 7.57 -1.48 -22.30
N LEU A 14 6.98 -0.33 -22.59
CA LEU A 14 5.59 -0.01 -22.30
C LEU A 14 4.87 0.46 -23.57
N SER A 15 3.55 0.28 -23.63
CA SER A 15 2.75 0.74 -24.77
C SER A 15 2.93 2.25 -25.01
N PRO A 16 3.07 2.72 -26.27
CA PRO A 16 3.11 4.14 -26.60
C PRO A 16 1.92 4.94 -26.05
N ALA A 17 0.76 4.29 -25.85
CA ALA A 17 -0.43 4.92 -25.29
C ALA A 17 -0.21 5.45 -23.85
N ALA A 18 0.61 4.76 -23.04
CA ALA A 18 0.97 5.24 -21.70
C ALA A 18 1.75 6.57 -21.75
N ILE A 19 2.64 6.72 -22.73
CA ILE A 19 3.44 7.94 -22.93
C ILE A 19 2.53 9.10 -23.35
N ALA A 20 1.56 8.82 -24.22
CA ALA A 20 0.56 9.82 -24.63
C ALA A 20 -0.21 10.34 -23.42
N ILE A 21 -0.72 9.45 -22.54
CA ILE A 21 -1.44 9.85 -21.32
C ILE A 21 -0.61 10.79 -20.44
N PHE A 22 0.65 10.44 -20.16
CA PHE A 22 1.51 11.31 -19.35
C PHE A 22 1.67 12.69 -19.99
N ARG A 23 1.97 12.74 -21.29
CA ARG A 23 2.19 14.00 -22.03
C ARG A 23 0.94 14.86 -22.10
N GLU A 24 -0.21 14.26 -22.40
CA GLU A 24 -1.52 14.94 -22.45
C GLU A 24 -1.89 15.56 -21.11
N ARG A 25 -1.46 14.94 -20.00
CA ARG A 25 -1.65 15.44 -18.63
C ARG A 25 -0.57 16.42 -18.16
N GLY A 26 0.34 16.84 -19.05
CA GLY A 26 1.39 17.81 -18.73
C GLY A 26 2.58 17.23 -17.94
N ILE A 27 2.75 15.90 -17.96
CA ILE A 27 3.88 15.20 -17.34
C ILE A 27 4.92 14.88 -18.43
N GLN A 28 6.18 15.22 -18.17
CA GLN A 28 7.27 14.80 -19.04
C GLN A 28 7.54 13.31 -18.83
N ALA A 29 7.36 12.50 -19.88
CA ALA A 29 7.63 11.07 -19.86
C ALA A 29 8.81 10.72 -20.77
N ASP A 30 9.85 10.13 -20.17
CA ASP A 30 11.07 9.68 -20.86
C ASP A 30 11.04 8.15 -20.97
N LEU A 31 10.88 7.61 -22.19
CA LEU A 31 10.94 6.17 -22.47
C LEU A 31 12.39 5.75 -22.72
N ARG A 32 12.96 5.00 -21.78
CA ARG A 32 14.37 4.55 -21.77
C ARG A 32 14.49 3.08 -21.35
N PRO A 33 13.92 2.13 -22.12
CA PRO A 33 13.86 0.71 -21.75
C PRO A 33 15.22 0.04 -21.61
N GLU A 34 16.27 0.61 -22.20
CA GLU A 34 17.64 0.16 -22.05
C GLU A 34 18.16 0.31 -20.61
N LEU A 35 17.66 1.31 -19.87
CA LEU A 35 18.06 1.51 -18.48
C LEU A 35 17.54 0.41 -17.54
N GLY A 36 16.44 -0.27 -17.88
CA GLY A 36 15.92 -1.35 -17.04
C GLY A 36 16.85 -2.55 -16.89
N LYS A 37 17.79 -2.72 -17.83
CA LYS A 37 18.82 -3.78 -17.81
C LYS A 37 20.15 -3.29 -17.23
N ASP A 38 20.39 -1.98 -17.21
CA ASP A 38 21.61 -1.35 -16.73
C ASP A 38 21.37 -0.67 -15.38
N LYS A 39 21.68 -1.41 -14.31
CA LYS A 39 21.44 -0.97 -12.93
C LYS A 39 22.18 0.32 -12.59
N GLU A 40 23.41 0.49 -13.10
CA GLU A 40 24.24 1.65 -12.78
C GLU A 40 23.75 2.89 -13.52
N ALA A 41 23.44 2.76 -14.82
CA ALA A 41 22.88 3.86 -15.60
C ALA A 41 21.50 4.29 -15.07
N LEU A 42 20.65 3.34 -14.67
CA LEU A 42 19.37 3.64 -14.04
C LEU A 42 19.56 4.40 -12.71
N ALA A 43 20.50 3.96 -11.87
CA ALA A 43 20.81 4.61 -10.60
C ALA A 43 21.38 6.03 -10.76
N ALA A 44 22.12 6.29 -11.84
CA ALA A 44 22.62 7.62 -12.15
C ALA A 44 21.50 8.58 -12.60
N ALA A 45 20.46 8.06 -13.26
CA ALA A 45 19.38 8.88 -13.82
C ALA A 45 18.18 9.07 -12.86
N ILE A 46 17.90 8.12 -11.98
CA ILE A 46 16.63 8.05 -11.21
C ILE A 46 16.38 9.27 -10.31
N GLY A 47 17.45 9.95 -9.85
CA GLY A 47 17.35 11.14 -9.00
C GLY A 47 16.57 12.31 -9.63
N ASP A 48 16.50 12.34 -10.96
CA ASP A 48 15.84 13.40 -11.73
C ASP A 48 14.36 13.11 -12.03
N TYR A 49 13.73 12.10 -11.43
CA TYR A 49 12.35 11.72 -11.74
C TYR A 49 11.45 11.71 -10.50
N ASP A 50 10.22 12.19 -10.68
CA ASP A 50 9.15 12.13 -9.67
C ASP A 50 8.44 10.77 -9.69
N GLY A 51 8.44 10.07 -10.84
CA GLY A 51 7.84 8.76 -10.99
C GLY A 51 8.69 7.77 -11.80
N LEU A 52 8.57 6.49 -11.48
CA LEU A 52 9.21 5.39 -12.19
C LEU A 52 8.16 4.36 -12.63
N ALA A 53 7.98 4.17 -13.93
CA ALA A 53 7.10 3.18 -14.50
C ALA A 53 7.91 1.95 -14.96
N VAL A 54 7.58 0.78 -14.44
CA VAL A 54 8.30 -0.48 -14.66
C VAL A 54 7.36 -1.61 -15.06
N ARG A 55 7.95 -2.70 -15.59
CA ARG A 55 7.30 -4.00 -15.76
C ARG A 55 8.12 -5.06 -15.04
N SER A 56 8.54 -6.10 -15.76
CA SER A 56 9.22 -7.27 -15.20
C SER A 56 10.74 -7.25 -15.43
N THR A 57 11.27 -6.34 -16.26
CA THR A 57 12.71 -6.27 -16.55
C THR A 57 13.44 -5.51 -15.44
N THR A 58 13.00 -4.28 -15.16
CA THR A 58 13.62 -3.45 -14.12
C THR A 58 13.42 -4.07 -12.73
N ARG A 59 14.53 -4.21 -11.99
CA ARG A 59 14.53 -4.54 -10.57
C ARG A 59 14.78 -3.30 -9.73
N VAL A 60 13.77 -2.85 -9.00
CA VAL A 60 13.84 -1.71 -8.09
C VAL A 60 14.29 -2.21 -6.72
N THR A 61 15.58 -2.11 -6.46
CA THR A 61 16.21 -2.57 -5.20
C THR A 61 16.38 -1.43 -4.21
N ALA A 62 16.63 -1.73 -2.92
CA ALA A 62 17.00 -0.74 -1.92
C ALA A 62 18.16 0.18 -2.37
N ALA A 63 19.22 -0.39 -2.97
CA ALA A 63 20.36 0.37 -3.49
C ALA A 63 20.00 1.33 -4.64
N LEU A 64 19.00 0.99 -5.47
CA LEU A 64 18.50 1.92 -6.49
C LEU A 64 17.73 3.07 -5.83
N LEU A 65 16.87 2.73 -4.88
CA LEU A 65 16.06 3.70 -4.15
C LEU A 65 16.93 4.69 -3.35
N GLU A 66 18.12 4.29 -2.93
CA GLU A 66 19.14 5.18 -2.35
C GLU A 66 19.53 6.36 -3.22
N ARG A 67 19.49 6.20 -4.54
CA ARG A 67 19.77 7.27 -5.51
C ARG A 67 18.51 8.02 -5.94
N ALA A 68 17.33 7.56 -5.53
CA ALA A 68 16.05 8.14 -5.90
C ALA A 68 15.73 9.38 -5.05
N GLY A 69 16.25 10.54 -5.47
CA GLY A 69 16.15 11.79 -4.73
C GLY A 69 14.72 12.31 -4.57
N ARG A 70 14.02 12.59 -5.67
CA ARG A 70 12.65 13.16 -5.65
C ARG A 70 11.54 12.18 -6.03
N LEU A 71 11.86 10.89 -6.10
CA LEU A 71 10.92 9.86 -6.53
C LEU A 71 9.77 9.74 -5.53
N ALA A 72 8.55 9.96 -5.99
CA ALA A 72 7.35 9.92 -5.16
C ALA A 72 6.50 8.67 -5.43
N VAL A 73 6.60 8.08 -6.63
CA VAL A 73 5.80 6.92 -7.03
C VAL A 73 6.54 5.95 -7.94
N ILE A 74 6.31 4.65 -7.72
CA ILE A 74 6.67 3.58 -8.64
C ILE A 74 5.38 2.92 -9.12
N GLY A 75 5.14 2.95 -10.43
CA GLY A 75 4.02 2.26 -11.05
C GLY A 75 4.49 0.99 -11.74
N ARG A 76 3.97 -0.16 -11.32
CA ARG A 76 4.17 -1.42 -12.03
C ARG A 76 3.01 -1.70 -12.98
N ALA A 77 3.33 -1.75 -14.28
CA ALA A 77 2.43 -2.27 -15.31
C ALA A 77 2.38 -3.81 -15.23
N GLY A 78 1.57 -4.31 -14.30
CA GLY A 78 1.35 -5.72 -13.99
C GLY A 78 0.80 -5.90 -12.57
N ILE A 79 0.38 -7.12 -12.21
CA ILE A 79 -0.15 -7.43 -10.87
C ILE A 79 0.99 -7.58 -9.85
N GLY A 80 1.97 -8.41 -10.18
CA GLY A 80 3.07 -8.73 -9.26
C GLY A 80 3.98 -7.54 -9.06
N VAL A 81 4.49 -7.40 -7.84
CA VAL A 81 5.48 -6.37 -7.47
C VAL A 81 6.81 -6.99 -7.06
N ASP A 82 7.05 -8.25 -7.46
CA ASP A 82 8.17 -9.09 -7.01
C ASP A 82 9.56 -8.55 -7.42
N THR A 83 9.62 -7.64 -8.40
CA THR A 83 10.88 -6.96 -8.78
C THR A 83 11.08 -5.62 -8.05
N ILE A 84 10.20 -5.26 -7.12
CA ILE A 84 10.24 -4.01 -6.37
C ILE A 84 10.42 -4.35 -4.88
N ASP A 85 11.45 -3.76 -4.28
CA ASP A 85 11.65 -3.77 -2.83
C ASP A 85 10.65 -2.81 -2.17
N VAL A 86 9.43 -3.32 -1.95
CA VAL A 86 8.32 -2.56 -1.35
C VAL A 86 8.68 -2.07 0.07
N PRO A 87 9.34 -2.86 0.94
CA PRO A 87 9.82 -2.37 2.22
C PRO A 87 10.77 -1.17 2.09
N ALA A 88 11.77 -1.22 1.20
CA ALA A 88 12.69 -0.11 1.00
C ALA A 88 11.99 1.14 0.40
N ALA A 89 11.03 0.94 -0.52
CA ALA A 89 10.22 2.03 -1.07
C ALA A 89 9.38 2.69 0.04
N THR A 90 8.76 1.88 0.89
CA THR A 90 7.96 2.32 2.04
C THR A 90 8.79 3.11 3.05
N ALA A 91 10.00 2.63 3.39
CA ALA A 91 10.92 3.33 4.27
C ALA A 91 11.30 4.72 3.73
N ARG A 92 11.26 4.92 2.40
CA ARG A 92 11.54 6.21 1.74
C ARG A 92 10.29 7.04 1.41
N GLY A 93 9.10 6.57 1.75
CA GLY A 93 7.85 7.26 1.46
C GLY A 93 7.45 7.24 -0.01
N VAL A 94 8.01 6.31 -0.79
CA VAL A 94 7.68 6.12 -2.20
C VAL A 94 6.45 5.21 -2.30
N ILE A 95 5.39 5.72 -2.92
CA ILE A 95 4.17 4.95 -3.16
C ILE A 95 4.45 3.91 -4.25
N VAL A 96 4.11 2.64 -4.00
CA VAL A 96 4.20 1.58 -5.00
C VAL A 96 2.79 1.22 -5.44
N MET A 97 2.51 1.34 -6.74
CA MET A 97 1.21 1.01 -7.34
C MET A 97 1.36 -0.13 -8.34
N ASN A 98 0.34 -0.96 -8.46
CA ASN A 98 0.25 -2.01 -9.48
C ASN A 98 -1.03 -1.87 -10.31
N THR A 99 -1.27 -2.79 -11.25
CA THR A 99 -2.47 -2.78 -12.10
C THR A 99 -3.24 -4.10 -11.95
N PRO A 100 -4.01 -4.26 -10.86
CA PRO A 100 -4.57 -5.55 -10.44
C PRO A 100 -5.71 -6.07 -11.33
N HIS A 101 -6.16 -5.24 -12.28
CA HIS A 101 -7.28 -5.52 -13.17
C HIS A 101 -6.84 -5.68 -14.64
N GLY A 102 -5.78 -4.99 -15.07
CA GLY A 102 -5.41 -4.87 -16.48
C GLY A 102 -5.08 -6.18 -17.21
N ASN A 103 -4.76 -7.26 -16.49
CA ASN A 103 -4.48 -8.59 -17.05
C ASN A 103 -5.32 -9.72 -16.41
N ALA A 104 -6.34 -9.39 -15.59
CA ALA A 104 -7.08 -10.41 -14.85
C ALA A 104 -7.79 -11.40 -15.79
N VAL A 105 -8.40 -10.88 -16.86
CA VAL A 105 -9.05 -11.69 -17.91
C VAL A 105 -8.03 -12.56 -18.63
N THR A 106 -6.95 -11.97 -19.13
CA THR A 106 -5.89 -12.68 -19.87
C THR A 106 -5.27 -13.81 -19.04
N THR A 107 -4.99 -13.58 -17.76
CA THR A 107 -4.44 -14.63 -16.89
C THR A 107 -5.45 -15.75 -16.63
N ALA A 108 -6.73 -15.41 -16.49
CA ALA A 108 -7.79 -16.40 -16.34
C ALA A 108 -7.96 -17.24 -17.62
N GLU A 109 -7.95 -16.62 -18.79
CA GLU A 109 -7.99 -17.30 -20.09
C GLU A 109 -6.80 -18.25 -20.25
N HIS A 110 -5.59 -17.80 -19.87
CA HIS A 110 -4.40 -18.64 -19.93
C HIS A 110 -4.48 -19.85 -18.97
N ALA A 111 -5.04 -19.68 -17.77
CA ALA A 111 -5.28 -20.79 -16.85
C ALA A 111 -6.29 -21.82 -17.42
N ILE A 112 -7.37 -21.35 -18.05
CA ILE A 112 -8.34 -22.22 -18.72
C ILE A 112 -7.70 -22.91 -19.95
N ALA A 113 -6.89 -22.19 -20.72
CA ALA A 113 -6.17 -22.74 -21.86
C ALA A 113 -5.22 -23.86 -21.41
N LEU A 114 -4.41 -23.62 -20.38
CA LEU A 114 -3.52 -24.63 -19.80
C LEU A 114 -4.27 -25.82 -19.20
N MET A 115 -5.41 -25.59 -18.55
CA MET A 115 -6.30 -26.67 -18.09
C MET A 115 -6.78 -27.55 -19.24
N LEU A 116 -7.24 -26.96 -20.35
CA LEU A 116 -7.71 -27.69 -21.53
C LEU A 116 -6.57 -28.42 -22.24
N SER A 117 -5.42 -27.76 -22.42
CA SER A 117 -4.20 -28.34 -22.99
C SER A 117 -3.72 -29.54 -22.18
N LEU A 118 -3.76 -29.45 -20.86
CA LEU A 118 -3.42 -30.55 -19.96
C LEU A 118 -4.44 -31.70 -20.02
N ALA A 119 -5.74 -31.38 -20.04
CA ALA A 119 -6.80 -32.38 -20.13
C ALA A 119 -6.71 -33.22 -21.41
N ARG A 120 -6.18 -32.64 -22.50
CA ARG A 120 -6.17 -33.24 -23.84
C ARG A 120 -4.77 -33.51 -24.39
N GLN A 121 -3.71 -33.30 -23.60
CA GLN A 121 -2.31 -33.52 -23.97
C GLN A 121 -1.91 -32.81 -25.28
N ILE A 122 -2.42 -31.59 -25.47
CA ILE A 122 -2.32 -30.87 -26.76
C ILE A 122 -0.87 -30.66 -27.20
N PRO A 123 0.07 -30.16 -26.35
CA PRO A 123 1.44 -29.91 -26.81
C PRO A 123 2.16 -31.19 -27.26
N GLN A 124 1.96 -32.30 -26.53
CA GLN A 124 2.56 -33.59 -26.86
C GLN A 124 1.97 -34.18 -28.15
N ALA A 125 0.66 -34.05 -28.34
CA ALA A 125 -0.03 -34.52 -29.54
C ALA A 125 0.35 -33.70 -30.78
N ASP A 126 0.44 -32.38 -30.66
CA ASP A 126 0.93 -31.48 -31.72
C ASP A 126 2.36 -31.84 -32.13
N ALA A 127 3.29 -31.88 -31.18
CA ALA A 127 4.69 -32.22 -31.45
C ALA A 127 4.84 -33.59 -32.13
N SER A 128 4.01 -34.57 -31.74
CA SER A 128 4.02 -35.88 -32.39
C SER A 128 3.48 -35.85 -33.82
N THR A 129 2.41 -35.11 -34.06
CA THR A 129 1.76 -35.01 -35.37
C THR A 129 2.64 -34.22 -36.36
N GLN A 130 3.26 -33.12 -35.92
CA GLN A 130 4.21 -32.35 -36.73
C GLN A 130 5.48 -33.16 -37.06
N ALA A 131 5.88 -34.10 -36.20
CA ALA A 131 6.94 -35.05 -36.49
C ALA A 131 6.51 -36.18 -37.46
N GLY A 132 5.33 -36.10 -38.06
CA GLY A 132 4.81 -37.05 -39.05
C GLY A 132 4.26 -38.36 -38.46
N ARG A 133 4.12 -38.47 -37.13
CA ARG A 133 3.54 -39.66 -36.48
C ARG A 133 2.03 -39.53 -36.36
N TRP A 134 1.33 -40.68 -36.37
CA TRP A 134 -0.13 -40.75 -36.20
C TRP A 134 -0.53 -41.64 -35.02
N GLU A 135 -0.26 -41.17 -33.80
CA GLU A 135 -0.36 -41.97 -32.58
C GLU A 135 -1.72 -41.81 -31.87
N LYS A 136 -2.83 -41.94 -32.62
CA LYS A 136 -4.19 -41.73 -32.08
C LYS A 136 -4.46 -42.47 -30.76
N ASN A 137 -3.97 -43.70 -30.64
CA ASN A 137 -4.21 -44.55 -29.47
C ASN A 137 -3.35 -44.19 -28.24
N ARG A 138 -2.30 -43.37 -28.43
CA ARG A 138 -1.42 -42.93 -27.34
C ARG A 138 -2.04 -41.80 -26.52
N PHE A 139 -2.83 -40.93 -27.15
CA PHE A 139 -3.38 -39.72 -26.54
C PHE A 139 -4.81 -39.96 -26.05
N LEU A 140 -4.94 -40.36 -24.78
CA LEU A 140 -6.23 -40.54 -24.11
C LEU A 140 -6.44 -39.44 -23.06
N GLY A 141 -7.13 -38.37 -23.47
CA GLY A 141 -7.47 -37.25 -22.60
C GLY A 141 -8.67 -37.52 -21.68
N ILE A 142 -9.08 -36.49 -20.94
CA ILE A 142 -10.29 -36.49 -20.13
C ILE A 142 -11.30 -35.44 -20.62
N GLU A 143 -12.58 -35.71 -20.36
CA GLU A 143 -13.64 -34.71 -20.44
C GLU A 143 -13.69 -33.88 -19.15
N LEU A 144 -13.94 -32.56 -19.22
CA LEU A 144 -14.02 -31.69 -18.03
C LEU A 144 -15.45 -31.49 -17.52
N THR A 145 -16.46 -31.64 -18.39
CA THR A 145 -17.87 -31.54 -18.03
C THR A 145 -18.21 -32.37 -16.79
N ALA A 146 -19.00 -31.80 -15.87
CA ALA A 146 -19.44 -32.39 -14.60
C ALA A 146 -18.31 -32.75 -13.58
N LYS A 147 -17.04 -32.61 -13.94
CA LYS A 147 -15.92 -32.73 -13.00
C LYS A 147 -15.86 -31.53 -12.05
N THR A 148 -15.15 -31.70 -10.95
CA THR A 148 -14.99 -30.68 -9.92
C THR A 148 -13.75 -29.84 -10.17
N LEU A 149 -13.90 -28.54 -10.36
CA LEU A 149 -12.81 -27.56 -10.41
C LEU A 149 -12.63 -26.96 -9.01
N GLY A 150 -11.47 -27.18 -8.41
CA GLY A 150 -11.04 -26.54 -7.17
C GLY A 150 -10.24 -25.27 -7.46
N VAL A 151 -10.78 -24.12 -7.06
CA VAL A 151 -10.14 -22.81 -7.20
C VAL A 151 -9.52 -22.40 -5.85
N VAL A 152 -8.20 -22.36 -5.77
CA VAL A 152 -7.46 -21.87 -4.59
C VAL A 152 -7.17 -20.39 -4.79
N GLY A 153 -7.87 -19.52 -4.06
CA GLY A 153 -7.90 -18.07 -4.25
C GLY A 153 -9.01 -17.65 -5.21
N CYS A 154 -10.02 -16.95 -4.72
CA CYS A 154 -11.19 -16.49 -5.47
C CYS A 154 -11.24 -14.95 -5.57
N GLY A 155 -10.06 -14.34 -5.78
CA GLY A 155 -9.93 -12.92 -6.10
C GLY A 155 -10.29 -12.60 -7.55
N ASN A 156 -9.75 -11.49 -8.10
CA ASN A 156 -10.08 -11.01 -9.45
C ASN A 156 -9.92 -12.09 -10.55
N ILE A 157 -8.79 -12.80 -10.57
CA ILE A 157 -8.52 -13.84 -11.57
C ILE A 157 -9.33 -15.10 -11.27
N GLY A 158 -9.29 -15.58 -10.01
CA GLY A 158 -9.96 -16.82 -9.60
C GLY A 158 -11.48 -16.78 -9.84
N ALA A 159 -12.12 -15.62 -9.66
CA ALA A 159 -13.54 -15.43 -9.96
C ALA A 159 -13.85 -15.58 -11.46
N ILE A 160 -12.98 -15.08 -12.35
CA ILE A 160 -13.14 -15.24 -13.80
C ILE A 160 -12.91 -16.70 -14.19
N VAL A 161 -11.89 -17.36 -13.61
CA VAL A 161 -11.65 -18.79 -13.84
C VAL A 161 -12.83 -19.65 -13.37
N ALA A 162 -13.43 -19.31 -12.22
CA ALA A 162 -14.64 -19.96 -11.74
C ALA A 162 -15.82 -19.80 -12.71
N ASP A 163 -16.09 -18.58 -13.17
CA ASP A 163 -17.12 -18.30 -14.18
C ASP A 163 -16.91 -19.14 -15.46
N ARG A 164 -15.69 -19.18 -15.98
CA ARG A 164 -15.36 -19.97 -17.17
C ARG A 164 -15.46 -21.48 -16.91
N GLY A 165 -15.11 -21.95 -15.72
CA GLY A 165 -15.32 -23.35 -15.29
C GLY A 165 -16.80 -23.73 -15.25
N ILE A 166 -17.67 -22.85 -14.74
CA ILE A 166 -19.13 -23.03 -14.77
C ILE A 166 -19.64 -23.04 -16.22
N GLY A 167 -19.11 -22.17 -17.07
CA GLY A 167 -19.39 -22.15 -18.51
C GLY A 167 -19.06 -23.48 -19.20
N LEU A 168 -17.97 -24.14 -18.79
CA LEU A 168 -17.58 -25.49 -19.19
C LEU A 168 -18.40 -26.60 -18.50
N ARG A 169 -19.44 -26.24 -17.73
CA ARG A 169 -20.32 -27.16 -16.99
C ARG A 169 -19.59 -28.00 -15.95
N MET A 170 -18.52 -27.47 -15.37
CA MET A 170 -17.85 -28.05 -14.19
C MET A 170 -18.61 -27.68 -12.91
N ARG A 171 -18.42 -28.46 -11.85
CA ARG A 171 -18.80 -28.07 -10.48
C ARG A 171 -17.65 -27.28 -9.89
N VAL A 172 -17.86 -26.02 -9.52
CA VAL A 172 -16.78 -25.17 -9.02
C VAL A 172 -16.85 -25.04 -7.50
N ILE A 173 -15.76 -25.42 -6.84
CA ILE A 173 -15.55 -25.22 -5.40
C ILE A 173 -14.36 -24.29 -5.21
N ALA A 174 -14.39 -23.43 -4.19
CA ALA A 174 -13.37 -22.43 -3.97
C ALA A 174 -12.92 -22.36 -2.51
N TYR A 175 -11.60 -22.30 -2.31
CA TYR A 175 -10.99 -21.97 -1.03
C TYR A 175 -10.39 -20.57 -1.10
N ASP A 176 -10.92 -19.66 -0.28
CA ASP A 176 -10.36 -18.33 -0.05
C ASP A 176 -10.82 -17.82 1.33
N PRO A 177 -9.89 -17.52 2.26
CA PRO A 177 -10.24 -17.00 3.58
C PRO A 177 -11.05 -15.70 3.54
N PHE A 178 -10.90 -14.90 2.47
CA PHE A 178 -11.50 -13.59 2.32
C PHE A 178 -12.78 -13.60 1.47
N LEU A 179 -13.16 -14.75 0.88
CA LEU A 179 -14.40 -14.89 0.13
C LEU A 179 -15.60 -14.94 1.10
N THR A 180 -16.52 -13.98 1.00
CA THR A 180 -17.74 -14.00 1.83
C THR A 180 -18.75 -15.03 1.27
N PRO A 181 -19.64 -15.60 2.12
CA PRO A 181 -20.69 -16.50 1.66
C PRO A 181 -21.57 -15.89 0.56
N GLU A 182 -21.93 -14.61 0.69
CA GLU A 182 -22.78 -13.89 -0.27
C GLU A 182 -22.08 -13.77 -1.62
N ARG A 183 -20.77 -13.50 -1.62
CA ARG A 183 -19.98 -13.40 -2.85
C ARG A 183 -19.82 -14.77 -3.51
N ALA A 184 -19.66 -15.85 -2.74
CA ALA A 184 -19.60 -17.21 -3.27
C ALA A 184 -20.90 -17.58 -4.01
N VAL A 185 -22.05 -17.30 -3.39
CA VAL A 185 -23.37 -17.50 -4.02
C VAL A 185 -23.51 -16.68 -5.29
N ALA A 186 -23.13 -15.40 -5.27
CA ALA A 186 -23.20 -14.53 -6.45
C ALA A 186 -22.33 -15.00 -7.61
N LEU A 187 -21.20 -15.66 -7.32
CA LEU A 187 -20.32 -16.27 -8.32
C LEU A 187 -20.76 -17.67 -8.77
N GLY A 188 -21.78 -18.26 -8.11
CA GLY A 188 -22.22 -19.62 -8.39
C GLY A 188 -21.21 -20.70 -7.98
N VAL A 189 -20.35 -20.41 -6.99
CA VAL A 189 -19.33 -21.34 -6.48
C VAL A 189 -19.65 -21.79 -5.06
N GLU A 190 -19.24 -23.02 -4.72
CA GLU A 190 -19.31 -23.51 -3.35
C GLU A 190 -18.03 -23.13 -2.60
N LYS A 191 -18.15 -22.30 -1.56
CA LYS A 191 -17.03 -22.00 -0.67
C LYS A 191 -16.76 -23.20 0.24
N VAL A 192 -15.51 -23.68 0.26
CA VAL A 192 -15.05 -24.82 1.08
C VAL A 192 -13.72 -24.50 1.77
N GLU A 193 -13.36 -25.30 2.76
CA GLU A 193 -12.01 -25.26 3.34
C GLU A 193 -11.00 -25.97 2.43
N LEU A 194 -9.71 -25.64 2.58
CA LEU A 194 -8.65 -26.15 1.69
C LEU A 194 -8.63 -27.68 1.66
N ASP A 195 -8.68 -28.33 2.82
CA ASP A 195 -8.62 -29.78 2.95
C ASP A 195 -9.79 -30.49 2.24
N GLU A 196 -10.98 -29.88 2.24
CA GLU A 196 -12.14 -30.36 1.49
C GLU A 196 -11.95 -30.17 -0.02
N LEU A 197 -11.40 -29.03 -0.45
CA LEU A 197 -11.07 -28.78 -1.85
C LEU A 197 -10.11 -29.84 -2.40
N LEU A 198 -9.02 -30.13 -1.69
CA LEU A 198 -7.99 -31.09 -2.12
C LEU A 198 -8.61 -32.49 -2.37
N ARG A 199 -9.48 -32.95 -1.47
CA ARG A 199 -10.10 -34.29 -1.57
C ARG A 199 -11.14 -34.42 -2.69
N ARG A 200 -11.79 -33.32 -3.07
CA ARG A 200 -12.94 -33.33 -4.00
C ARG A 200 -12.56 -32.97 -5.44
N ALA A 201 -11.56 -32.10 -5.62
CA ALA A 201 -11.23 -31.54 -6.92
C ALA A 201 -10.66 -32.58 -7.90
N ASP A 202 -11.15 -32.56 -9.14
CA ASP A 202 -10.57 -33.28 -10.27
C ASP A 202 -9.49 -32.44 -10.97
N VAL A 203 -9.64 -31.12 -10.92
CA VAL A 203 -8.64 -30.15 -11.35
C VAL A 203 -8.48 -29.10 -10.24
N ILE A 204 -7.25 -28.76 -9.87
CA ILE A 204 -6.93 -27.69 -8.93
C ILE A 204 -6.22 -26.57 -9.69
N THR A 205 -6.66 -25.32 -9.53
CA THR A 205 -6.03 -24.14 -10.11
C THR A 205 -5.73 -23.10 -9.03
N LEU A 206 -4.55 -22.49 -9.09
CA LEU A 206 -4.04 -21.57 -8.08
C LEU A 206 -4.12 -20.12 -8.56
N HIS A 207 -4.68 -19.25 -7.73
CA HIS A 207 -4.87 -17.81 -7.99
C HIS A 207 -4.64 -16.95 -6.72
N VAL A 208 -3.69 -17.36 -5.89
CA VAL A 208 -3.25 -16.64 -4.68
C VAL A 208 -1.90 -15.94 -4.89
N PRO A 209 -1.60 -14.84 -4.18
CA PRO A 209 -0.25 -14.29 -4.13
C PRO A 209 0.71 -15.23 -3.42
N LEU A 210 2.01 -15.10 -3.67
CA LEU A 210 3.05 -15.78 -2.88
C LEU A 210 3.33 -14.98 -1.60
N THR A 211 3.07 -15.61 -0.47
CA THR A 211 3.29 -15.10 0.89
C THR A 211 3.82 -16.24 1.76
N ASP A 212 4.28 -15.96 2.98
CA ASP A 212 4.68 -17.05 3.89
C ASP A 212 3.54 -18.02 4.22
N LYS A 213 2.28 -17.56 4.16
CA LYS A 213 1.09 -18.40 4.40
C LYS A 213 0.68 -19.25 3.19
N THR A 214 1.09 -18.87 1.99
CA THR A 214 0.69 -19.51 0.72
C THR A 214 1.85 -20.21 0.01
N ARG A 215 3.08 -20.00 0.48
CA ARG A 215 4.26 -20.73 0.04
C ARG A 215 4.05 -22.23 0.25
N ASN A 216 4.24 -22.99 -0.82
CA ASN A 216 3.99 -24.43 -0.87
C ASN A 216 2.62 -24.79 -0.27
N ILE A 217 1.57 -24.02 -0.58
CA ILE A 217 0.20 -24.38 -0.21
C ILE A 217 -0.18 -25.77 -0.73
N LEU A 218 0.40 -26.18 -1.86
CA LEU A 218 0.47 -27.58 -2.29
C LEU A 218 1.86 -28.17 -1.97
N SER A 219 2.11 -28.40 -0.67
CA SER A 219 3.28 -29.14 -0.16
C SER A 219 3.16 -30.65 -0.43
N ALA A 220 4.19 -31.43 -0.10
CA ALA A 220 4.13 -32.89 -0.14
C ALA A 220 2.91 -33.46 0.62
N GLU A 221 2.61 -32.95 1.82
CA GLU A 221 1.48 -33.38 2.64
C GLU A 221 0.12 -32.97 2.05
N ALA A 222 0.05 -31.81 1.40
CA ALA A 222 -1.15 -31.39 0.69
C ALA A 222 -1.36 -32.24 -0.58
N LEU A 223 -0.30 -32.50 -1.34
CA LEU A 223 -0.32 -33.35 -2.53
C LEU A 223 -0.69 -34.80 -2.20
N ALA A 224 -0.36 -35.31 -1.01
CA ALA A 224 -0.79 -36.65 -0.59
C ALA A 224 -2.30 -36.75 -0.28
N ARG A 225 -2.98 -35.62 -0.07
CA ARG A 225 -4.42 -35.54 0.26
C ARG A 225 -5.30 -35.25 -0.94
N VAL A 226 -4.70 -34.90 -2.08
CA VAL A 226 -5.48 -34.65 -3.28
C VAL A 226 -6.17 -35.92 -3.75
N LYS A 227 -7.23 -35.76 -4.55
CA LYS A 227 -7.85 -36.90 -5.22
C LYS A 227 -6.83 -37.61 -6.13
N PRO A 228 -6.71 -38.94 -6.08
CA PRO A 228 -5.90 -39.68 -7.05
C PRO A 228 -6.34 -39.38 -8.49
N GLY A 229 -5.39 -39.03 -9.35
CA GLY A 229 -5.63 -38.64 -10.73
C GLY A 229 -5.99 -37.17 -10.93
N VAL A 230 -5.85 -36.32 -9.91
CA VAL A 230 -6.03 -34.86 -10.03
C VAL A 230 -5.08 -34.25 -11.07
N ARG A 231 -5.50 -33.14 -11.66
CA ARG A 231 -4.66 -32.28 -12.50
C ARG A 231 -4.44 -30.92 -11.84
N ILE A 232 -3.23 -30.38 -11.91
CA ILE A 232 -2.87 -29.14 -11.22
C ILE A 232 -2.45 -28.07 -12.22
N VAL A 233 -3.02 -26.87 -12.11
CA VAL A 233 -2.69 -25.70 -12.94
C VAL A 233 -2.15 -24.59 -12.06
N ASN A 234 -1.01 -24.02 -12.44
CA ASN A 234 -0.44 -22.86 -11.76
C ASN A 234 -0.05 -21.76 -12.74
N CYS A 235 -0.88 -20.73 -12.80
CA CYS A 235 -0.60 -19.49 -13.54
C CYS A 235 -0.49 -18.27 -12.60
N ALA A 236 -0.31 -18.52 -11.30
CA ALA A 236 -0.27 -17.47 -10.29
C ALA A 236 1.16 -17.08 -9.96
N ARG A 237 1.85 -17.86 -9.13
CA ARG A 237 3.25 -17.63 -8.75
C ARG A 237 4.02 -18.93 -8.60
N GLY A 238 5.31 -18.88 -8.92
CA GLY A 238 6.26 -19.93 -8.54
C GLY A 238 6.32 -20.10 -7.03
N GLY A 239 6.55 -21.33 -6.56
CA GLY A 239 6.64 -21.64 -5.11
C GLY A 239 5.31 -21.71 -4.37
N LEU A 240 4.17 -21.69 -5.07
CA LEU A 240 2.88 -22.09 -4.49
C LEU A 240 2.72 -23.62 -4.42
N VAL A 241 3.46 -24.33 -5.26
CA VAL A 241 3.53 -25.79 -5.28
C VAL A 241 4.98 -26.18 -5.03
N ASP A 242 5.19 -27.18 -4.19
CA ASP A 242 6.49 -27.80 -4.05
C ASP A 242 6.78 -28.62 -5.33
N GLU A 243 7.67 -28.09 -6.18
CA GLU A 243 7.97 -28.65 -7.50
C GLU A 243 8.63 -30.03 -7.41
N VAL A 244 9.41 -30.31 -6.34
CA VAL A 244 10.03 -31.61 -6.11
C VAL A 244 8.99 -32.63 -5.68
N ALA A 245 8.11 -32.26 -4.74
CA ALA A 245 7.01 -33.12 -4.31
C ALA A 245 6.03 -33.40 -5.46
N LEU A 246 5.75 -32.39 -6.30
CA LEU A 246 4.91 -32.56 -7.48
C LEU A 246 5.55 -33.51 -8.49
N ARG A 247 6.87 -33.43 -8.72
CA ARG A 247 7.58 -34.37 -9.59
C ARG A 247 7.39 -35.82 -9.10
N ALA A 248 7.57 -36.08 -7.81
CA ALA A 248 7.37 -37.40 -7.24
C ALA A 248 5.89 -37.86 -7.36
N ALA A 249 4.93 -36.95 -7.15
CA ALA A 249 3.51 -37.25 -7.28
C ALA A 249 3.10 -37.56 -8.73
N LEU A 250 3.74 -36.92 -9.71
CA LEU A 250 3.58 -37.23 -11.14
C LEU A 250 4.18 -38.59 -11.50
N GLU A 251 5.38 -38.90 -11.01
CA GLU A 251 6.06 -40.18 -11.26
C GLU A 251 5.32 -41.37 -10.65
N SER A 252 4.72 -41.20 -9.47
CA SER A 252 3.87 -42.21 -8.83
C SER A 252 2.50 -42.37 -9.49
N GLY A 253 2.08 -41.43 -10.35
CA GLY A 253 0.76 -41.37 -10.96
C GLY A 253 -0.37 -40.91 -10.02
N HIS A 254 -0.06 -40.49 -8.78
CA HIS A 254 -1.05 -39.93 -7.87
C HIS A 254 -1.62 -38.60 -8.43
N VAL A 255 -0.76 -37.78 -9.03
CA VAL A 255 -1.16 -36.63 -9.85
C VAL A 255 -1.09 -37.04 -11.32
N ALA A 256 -2.20 -36.91 -12.05
CA ALA A 256 -2.28 -37.36 -13.45
C ALA A 256 -1.52 -36.42 -14.41
N GLY A 257 -1.35 -35.15 -14.04
CA GLY A 257 -0.63 -34.17 -14.84
C GLY A 257 -0.64 -32.78 -14.22
N ALA A 258 0.27 -31.92 -14.68
CA ALA A 258 0.33 -30.53 -14.25
C ALA A 258 0.62 -29.57 -15.42
N ALA A 259 0.16 -28.32 -15.31
CA ALA A 259 0.38 -27.28 -16.30
C ALA A 259 0.77 -25.96 -15.62
N PHE A 260 2.03 -25.55 -15.78
CA PHE A 260 2.58 -24.38 -15.09
C PHE A 260 3.02 -23.31 -16.07
N ASP A 261 2.66 -22.07 -15.74
CA ASP A 261 3.15 -20.88 -16.43
C ASP A 261 4.29 -20.20 -15.65
N VAL A 262 4.47 -20.55 -14.38
CA VAL A 262 5.36 -19.88 -13.43
C VAL A 262 6.15 -20.88 -12.61
N PHE A 263 7.39 -20.52 -12.24
CA PHE A 263 8.35 -21.41 -11.59
C PHE A 263 9.06 -20.71 -10.41
N THR A 264 9.59 -21.47 -9.45
CA THR A 264 10.30 -20.89 -8.29
C THR A 264 11.48 -20.01 -8.68
N GLU A 265 12.18 -20.36 -9.76
CA GLU A 265 13.27 -19.59 -10.32
C GLU A 265 12.94 -19.19 -11.76
N GLU A 266 13.00 -17.90 -12.07
CA GLU A 266 12.75 -17.36 -13.40
C GLU A 266 13.86 -16.39 -13.82
N PRO A 267 14.37 -16.49 -15.08
CA PRO A 267 13.93 -17.41 -16.15
C PRO A 267 14.27 -18.88 -15.88
N ALA A 268 13.28 -19.77 -15.97
CA ALA A 268 13.44 -21.20 -15.72
C ALA A 268 14.14 -21.89 -16.90
N LYS A 269 15.48 -21.91 -16.89
CA LYS A 269 16.28 -22.63 -17.89
C LYS A 269 16.29 -24.14 -17.64
N GLU A 270 16.26 -24.51 -16.38
CA GLU A 270 16.19 -25.88 -15.89
C GLU A 270 15.14 -25.94 -14.77
N ASN A 271 14.43 -27.06 -14.67
CA ASN A 271 13.45 -27.28 -13.62
C ASN A 271 13.19 -28.78 -13.45
N VAL A 272 12.94 -29.22 -12.21
CA VAL A 272 12.67 -30.63 -11.88
C VAL A 272 11.41 -31.18 -12.57
N LEU A 273 10.46 -30.32 -12.95
CA LEU A 273 9.24 -30.72 -13.65
C LEU A 273 9.44 -30.90 -15.17
N PHE A 274 10.53 -30.35 -15.73
CA PHE A 274 10.76 -30.41 -17.16
C PHE A 274 11.01 -31.84 -17.65
N GLY A 275 10.57 -32.12 -18.88
CA GLY A 275 10.72 -33.42 -19.52
C GLY A 275 9.70 -34.49 -19.09
N HIS A 276 8.90 -34.25 -18.05
CA HIS A 276 7.85 -35.20 -17.66
C HIS A 276 6.72 -35.25 -18.72
N PRO A 277 6.26 -36.43 -19.19
CA PRO A 277 5.31 -36.54 -20.31
C PRO A 277 3.94 -35.92 -20.04
N ASN A 278 3.52 -35.85 -18.76
CA ASN A 278 2.25 -35.24 -18.34
C ASN A 278 2.43 -33.83 -17.76
N MET A 279 3.51 -33.13 -18.14
CA MET A 279 3.74 -31.74 -17.78
C MET A 279 3.55 -30.84 -18.99
N VAL A 280 2.83 -29.72 -18.81
CA VAL A 280 2.75 -28.62 -19.78
C VAL A 280 3.40 -27.39 -19.14
N CYS A 281 4.31 -26.74 -19.86
CA CYS A 281 5.00 -25.56 -19.36
C CYS A 281 4.88 -24.41 -20.36
N THR A 282 4.66 -23.20 -19.86
CA THR A 282 4.77 -21.96 -20.65
C THR A 282 5.65 -20.94 -19.93
N PRO A 283 6.37 -20.08 -20.66
CA PRO A 283 7.36 -19.17 -20.06
C PRO A 283 6.70 -17.87 -19.56
N HIS A 284 5.86 -17.95 -18.52
CA HIS A 284 5.20 -16.81 -17.87
C HIS A 284 4.41 -15.92 -18.84
N LEU A 285 3.50 -16.55 -19.59
CA LEU A 285 2.67 -15.93 -20.62
C LEU A 285 1.32 -15.42 -20.13
N GLY A 286 0.95 -15.60 -18.86
CA GLY A 286 -0.37 -15.26 -18.32
C GLY A 286 -0.79 -13.79 -18.48
N ALA A 287 0.11 -12.88 -18.85
CA ALA A 287 -0.18 -11.48 -19.18
C ALA A 287 0.33 -11.06 -20.57
N SER A 288 0.76 -12.01 -21.40
CA SER A 288 1.45 -11.77 -22.67
C SER A 288 0.47 -11.71 -23.84
N THR A 289 -0.51 -10.81 -23.78
CA THR A 289 -1.41 -10.47 -24.91
C THR A 289 -1.42 -8.97 -25.18
N THR A 290 -1.77 -8.58 -26.39
CA THR A 290 -1.89 -7.17 -26.81
C THR A 290 -2.82 -6.38 -25.89
N GLU A 291 -3.98 -6.94 -25.53
CA GLU A 291 -4.98 -6.30 -24.68
C GLU A 291 -4.45 -6.09 -23.26
N ALA A 292 -3.80 -7.10 -22.68
CA ALA A 292 -3.20 -6.98 -21.36
C ALA A 292 -2.10 -5.92 -21.34
N GLN A 293 -1.23 -5.91 -22.36
CA GLN A 293 -0.14 -4.93 -22.49
C GLN A 293 -0.65 -3.50 -22.57
N GLU A 294 -1.74 -3.27 -23.30
CA GLU A 294 -2.37 -1.96 -23.40
C GLU A 294 -3.07 -1.59 -22.09
N ASN A 295 -3.93 -2.45 -21.54
CA ASN A 295 -4.71 -2.17 -20.34
C ASN A 295 -3.82 -1.84 -19.13
N VAL A 296 -2.76 -2.61 -18.88
CA VAL A 296 -1.83 -2.32 -17.76
C VAL A 296 -1.05 -1.03 -17.99
N ALA A 297 -0.72 -0.71 -19.24
CA ALA A 297 0.01 0.50 -19.58
C ALA A 297 -0.87 1.76 -19.41
N LEU A 298 -2.13 1.71 -19.85
CA LEU A 298 -3.10 2.78 -19.64
C LEU A 298 -3.35 2.99 -18.15
N GLN A 299 -3.68 1.92 -17.43
CA GLN A 299 -4.01 1.98 -15.99
C GLN A 299 -2.85 2.55 -15.16
N VAL A 300 -1.61 2.11 -15.42
CA VAL A 300 -0.44 2.61 -14.66
C VAL A 300 -0.19 4.09 -14.95
N ALA A 301 -0.35 4.53 -16.19
CA ALA A 301 -0.12 5.92 -16.58
C ALA A 301 -1.15 6.86 -15.96
N GLU A 302 -2.43 6.47 -16.00
CA GLU A 302 -3.52 7.24 -15.40
C GLU A 302 -3.33 7.39 -13.88
N GLN A 303 -3.13 6.28 -13.16
CA GLN A 303 -3.03 6.32 -11.70
C GLN A 303 -1.77 7.04 -11.20
N MET A 304 -0.64 6.89 -11.90
CA MET A 304 0.57 7.67 -11.57
C MET A 304 0.35 9.16 -11.83
N SER A 305 -0.34 9.51 -12.92
CA SER A 305 -0.65 10.91 -13.22
C SER A 305 -1.59 11.52 -12.19
N ASP A 306 -2.65 10.80 -11.82
CA ASP A 306 -3.60 11.18 -10.77
C ASP A 306 -2.86 11.49 -9.45
N TYR A 307 -1.89 10.66 -9.08
CA TYR A 307 -1.08 10.88 -7.88
C TYR A 307 -0.15 12.08 -8.00
N LEU A 308 0.64 12.15 -9.07
CA LEU A 308 1.65 13.19 -9.25
C LEU A 308 1.05 14.60 -9.38
N LEU A 309 -0.17 14.71 -9.90
CA LEU A 309 -0.86 15.98 -10.13
C LEU A 309 -1.84 16.34 -9.01
N HIS A 310 -2.52 15.36 -8.43
CA HIS A 310 -3.66 15.60 -7.53
C HIS A 310 -3.55 14.89 -6.18
N GLY A 311 -2.54 14.04 -5.97
CA GLY A 311 -2.37 13.26 -4.74
C GLY A 311 -3.36 12.11 -4.59
N ALA A 312 -4.11 11.77 -5.64
CA ALA A 312 -5.03 10.63 -5.62
C ALA A 312 -4.24 9.32 -5.75
N ILE A 313 -4.56 8.33 -4.91
CA ILE A 313 -3.82 7.08 -4.79
C ILE A 313 -4.77 5.93 -5.12
N ARG A 314 -4.43 5.14 -6.13
CA ARG A 314 -5.18 3.93 -6.50
C ARG A 314 -4.23 2.75 -6.60
N ASN A 315 -4.73 1.57 -6.25
CA ASN A 315 -3.98 0.31 -6.37
C ASN A 315 -2.58 0.36 -5.73
N ALA A 316 -2.42 1.16 -4.66
CA ALA A 316 -1.18 1.19 -3.91
C ALA A 316 -1.07 -0.08 -3.07
N VAL A 317 0.10 -0.72 -3.13
CA VAL A 317 0.38 -1.94 -2.37
C VAL A 317 0.91 -1.65 -0.97
N ASN A 318 1.40 -0.43 -0.74
CA ASN A 318 2.00 0.01 0.53
C ASN A 318 1.28 1.21 1.19
N PHE A 319 0.16 1.67 0.66
CA PHE A 319 -0.59 2.80 1.22
C PHE A 319 -2.10 2.66 0.95
N PRO A 320 -3.00 3.17 1.83
CA PRO A 320 -4.44 3.20 1.54
C PRO A 320 -4.74 3.97 0.26
N SER A 321 -5.74 3.51 -0.49
CA SER A 321 -6.23 4.23 -1.67
C SER A 321 -6.97 5.52 -1.24
N ILE A 322 -6.81 6.58 -2.01
CA ILE A 322 -7.45 7.89 -1.84
C ILE A 322 -8.02 8.28 -3.20
N SER A 323 -9.33 8.51 -3.29
CA SER A 323 -9.96 8.88 -4.56
C SER A 323 -9.59 10.31 -4.98
N ALA A 324 -9.78 10.65 -6.26
CA ALA A 324 -9.53 12.01 -6.75
C ALA A 324 -10.52 13.05 -6.17
N GLU A 325 -11.74 12.62 -5.84
CA GLU A 325 -12.74 13.45 -5.16
C GLU A 325 -12.41 13.63 -3.67
N GLU A 326 -11.85 12.59 -3.04
CA GLU A 326 -11.47 12.60 -1.65
C GLU A 326 -10.18 13.40 -1.38
N ALA A 327 -9.18 13.32 -2.27
CA ALA A 327 -7.87 13.92 -2.05
C ALA A 327 -7.91 15.43 -1.68
N PRO A 328 -8.68 16.29 -2.37
CA PRO A 328 -8.82 17.70 -2.00
C PRO A 328 -9.47 17.90 -0.61
N ARG A 329 -10.48 17.09 -0.27
CA ARG A 329 -11.18 17.14 1.02
C ARG A 329 -10.30 16.65 2.16
N LEU A 330 -9.48 15.63 1.89
CA LEU A 330 -8.62 14.97 2.87
C LEU A 330 -7.36 15.78 3.19
N ARG A 331 -6.82 16.53 2.21
CA ARG A 331 -5.55 17.26 2.33
C ARG A 331 -5.48 18.19 3.57
N PRO A 332 -6.46 19.07 3.84
CA PRO A 332 -6.44 19.90 5.05
C PRO A 332 -6.40 19.10 6.35
N TYR A 333 -7.10 17.95 6.40
CA TYR A 333 -7.14 17.09 7.56
C TYR A 333 -5.85 16.28 7.74
N VAL A 334 -5.18 15.89 6.65
CA VAL A 334 -3.83 15.31 6.70
C VAL A 334 -2.85 16.31 7.29
N THR A 335 -2.88 17.56 6.83
CA THR A 335 -2.06 18.64 7.39
C THR A 335 -2.36 18.82 8.89
N LEU A 336 -3.64 18.86 9.27
CA LEU A 336 -4.03 18.98 10.67
C LEU A 336 -3.50 17.82 11.53
N ALA A 337 -3.70 16.58 11.06
CA ALA A 337 -3.28 15.38 11.75
C ALA A 337 -1.75 15.37 11.97
N GLU A 338 -0.99 15.67 10.91
CA GLU A 338 0.46 15.78 10.98
C GLU A 338 0.92 16.88 11.96
N GLN A 339 0.27 18.04 11.94
CA GLN A 339 0.56 19.13 12.88
C GLN A 339 0.25 18.72 14.33
N LEU A 340 -0.93 18.16 14.62
CA LEU A 340 -1.28 17.68 15.96
C LEU A 340 -0.28 16.63 16.45
N GLY A 341 0.07 15.67 15.59
CA GLY A 341 1.10 14.68 15.88
C GLY A 341 2.44 15.33 16.19
N SER A 342 2.94 16.20 15.30
CA SER A 342 4.23 16.90 15.44
C SER A 342 4.31 17.72 16.72
N PHE A 343 3.24 18.45 17.05
CA PHE A 343 3.12 19.20 18.29
C PHE A 343 3.27 18.30 19.51
N LEU A 344 2.48 17.23 19.59
CA LEU A 344 2.49 16.32 20.74
C LEU A 344 3.81 15.55 20.85
N GLY A 345 4.40 15.15 19.73
CA GLY A 345 5.72 14.54 19.65
C GLY A 345 6.80 15.45 20.23
N GLN A 346 6.86 16.71 19.80
CA GLN A 346 7.86 17.69 20.30
C GLN A 346 7.72 18.01 21.79
N LEU A 347 6.53 17.86 22.38
CA LEU A 347 6.30 18.04 23.81
C LEU A 347 6.63 16.79 24.64
N THR A 348 6.89 15.66 23.99
CA THR A 348 7.15 14.37 24.61
C THR A 348 8.64 14.15 24.79
N GLU A 349 9.07 13.87 26.02
CA GLU A 349 10.48 13.58 26.35
C GLU A 349 10.67 12.13 26.80
N ALA A 350 9.60 11.47 27.27
CA ALA A 350 9.60 10.07 27.69
C ALA A 350 9.22 9.13 26.53
N PRO A 351 9.55 7.81 26.61
CA PRO A 351 9.16 6.85 25.59
C PRO A 351 7.64 6.80 25.37
N ILE A 352 7.24 6.79 24.09
CA ILE A 352 5.84 6.67 23.68
C ILE A 352 5.42 5.19 23.75
N ARG A 353 4.31 4.91 24.43
CA ARG A 353 3.66 3.58 24.51
C ARG A 353 2.51 3.46 23.54
N GLY A 354 1.79 4.55 23.29
CA GLY A 354 0.61 4.54 22.45
C GLY A 354 0.30 5.89 21.80
N ILE A 355 -0.42 5.84 20.68
CA ILE A 355 -0.99 7.00 20.00
C ILE A 355 -2.46 6.68 19.73
N ARG A 356 -3.36 7.47 20.31
CA ARG A 356 -4.80 7.31 20.15
C ARG A 356 -5.39 8.47 19.37
N LEU A 357 -6.26 8.17 18.41
CA LEU A 357 -6.95 9.17 17.60
C LEU A 357 -8.46 8.99 17.71
N VAL A 358 -9.16 10.09 17.91
CA VAL A 358 -10.62 10.14 17.88
C VAL A 358 -11.06 11.07 16.75
N TYR A 359 -11.82 10.51 15.82
CA TYR A 359 -12.41 11.22 14.69
C TYR A 359 -13.88 11.49 14.98
N GLU A 360 -14.28 12.75 14.91
CA GLU A 360 -15.65 13.17 15.19
C GLU A 360 -16.22 14.00 14.03
N GLY A 361 -17.50 13.77 13.70
CA GLY A 361 -18.19 14.51 12.63
C GLY A 361 -17.61 14.20 11.25
N GLU A 362 -17.38 15.24 10.43
CA GLU A 362 -16.88 15.05 9.06
C GLU A 362 -15.55 14.28 9.00
N ALA A 363 -14.66 14.47 9.99
CA ALA A 363 -13.38 13.75 10.04
C ALA A 363 -13.55 12.22 10.13
N ALA A 364 -14.67 11.74 10.70
CA ALA A 364 -14.96 10.32 10.83
C ALA A 364 -15.43 9.67 9.51
N GLU A 365 -15.91 10.47 8.56
CA GLU A 365 -16.38 10.02 7.24
C GLU A 365 -15.26 9.99 6.19
N LEU A 366 -14.12 10.61 6.49
CA LEU A 366 -12.93 10.61 5.63
C LEU A 366 -12.12 9.33 5.79
N ASN A 367 -11.11 9.12 4.94
CA ASN A 367 -10.14 8.04 5.07
C ASN A 367 -9.27 8.20 6.33
N THR A 368 -9.78 7.68 7.44
CA THR A 368 -9.16 7.69 8.76
C THR A 368 -7.80 7.00 8.78
N LYS A 369 -7.54 6.03 7.89
CA LYS A 369 -6.22 5.38 7.79
C LYS A 369 -5.14 6.36 7.34
N ALA A 370 -5.43 7.20 6.35
CA ALA A 370 -4.50 8.24 5.90
C ALA A 370 -4.26 9.30 6.99
N LEU A 371 -5.31 9.70 7.71
CA LEU A 371 -5.21 10.64 8.83
C LEU A 371 -4.40 10.06 10.00
N THR A 372 -4.62 8.77 10.32
CA THR A 372 -3.83 8.04 11.33
C THR A 372 -2.36 8.06 10.95
N ALA A 373 -2.04 7.70 9.70
CA ALA A 373 -0.67 7.69 9.21
C ALA A 373 0.00 9.07 9.30
N ALA A 374 -0.71 10.14 8.97
CA ALA A 374 -0.23 11.51 9.07
C ALA A 374 0.12 11.91 10.52
N ALA A 375 -0.80 11.68 11.45
CA ALA A 375 -0.59 12.00 12.87
C ALA A 375 0.51 11.17 13.52
N VAL A 376 0.57 9.86 13.24
CA VAL A 376 1.66 8.99 13.73
C VAL A 376 3.00 9.44 13.15
N THR A 377 3.04 9.82 11.87
CA THR A 377 4.25 10.40 11.25
C THR A 377 4.71 11.64 12.01
N GLY A 378 3.79 12.59 12.24
CA GLY A 378 4.08 13.81 12.98
C GLY A 378 4.61 13.51 14.38
N ALA A 379 3.95 12.62 15.12
CA ALA A 379 4.31 12.29 16.51
C ALA A 379 5.69 11.62 16.64
N LEU A 380 6.09 10.82 15.65
CA LEU A 380 7.36 10.08 15.70
C LEU A 380 8.55 10.84 15.09
N ARG A 381 8.30 11.78 14.17
CA ARG A 381 9.35 12.54 13.46
C ARG A 381 10.36 13.24 14.39
N PRO A 382 9.99 13.80 15.57
CA PRO A 382 10.95 14.41 16.47
C PRO A 382 12.01 13.43 17.03
N PHE A 383 11.71 12.13 17.04
CA PHE A 383 12.58 11.10 17.62
C PHE A 383 13.26 10.23 16.56
N LEU A 384 12.66 10.13 15.37
CA LEU A 384 13.04 9.19 14.33
C LEU A 384 13.18 9.92 12.98
N GLU A 385 14.42 10.06 12.54
CA GLU A 385 14.71 10.51 11.18
C GLU A 385 14.20 9.48 10.15
N GLY A 386 13.62 9.97 9.06
CA GLY A 386 13.15 9.13 7.94
C GLY A 386 11.74 8.53 8.07
N VAL A 387 11.05 8.73 9.21
CA VAL A 387 9.63 8.33 9.32
C VAL A 387 8.76 9.17 8.39
N ASN A 388 7.88 8.49 7.64
CA ASN A 388 7.00 9.09 6.65
C ASN A 388 5.61 8.44 6.71
N MET A 389 4.62 9.00 6.01
CA MET A 389 3.24 8.50 6.06
C MET A 389 3.09 7.04 5.64
N VAL A 390 3.92 6.56 4.72
CA VAL A 390 3.87 5.17 4.24
C VAL A 390 4.44 4.19 5.28
N SER A 391 5.50 4.59 5.99
CA SER A 391 6.18 3.72 6.97
C SER A 391 5.69 3.87 8.41
N ALA A 392 5.04 4.98 8.77
CA ALA A 392 4.79 5.38 10.15
C ALA A 392 4.07 4.32 11.00
N ILE A 393 3.04 3.67 10.46
CA ILE A 393 2.28 2.64 11.18
C ILE A 393 3.13 1.40 11.48
N GLU A 394 3.94 0.97 10.51
CA GLU A 394 4.82 -0.19 10.68
C GLU A 394 5.98 0.12 11.62
N VAL A 395 6.55 1.33 11.52
CA VAL A 395 7.57 1.80 12.46
C VAL A 395 7.02 1.87 13.88
N ALA A 396 5.80 2.37 14.09
CA ALA A 396 5.15 2.36 15.40
C ALA A 396 5.00 0.93 15.93
N ARG A 397 4.44 0.02 15.13
CA ARG A 397 4.21 -1.38 15.53
C ARG A 397 5.51 -2.12 15.87
N SER A 398 6.54 -2.00 15.03
CA SER A 398 7.85 -2.66 15.26
C SER A 398 8.55 -2.19 16.54
N ARG A 399 8.20 -1.01 17.05
CA ARG A 399 8.69 -0.44 18.32
C ARG A 399 7.76 -0.68 19.50
N GLY A 400 6.69 -1.46 19.32
CA GLY A 400 5.71 -1.75 20.36
C GLY A 400 4.79 -0.59 20.70
N ILE A 401 4.72 0.45 19.85
CA ILE A 401 3.81 1.59 20.04
C ILE A 401 2.43 1.18 19.53
N GLN A 402 1.44 1.18 20.42
CA GLN A 402 0.06 0.86 20.08
C GLN A 402 -0.60 2.05 19.36
N VAL A 403 -1.26 1.80 18.23
CA VAL A 403 -2.02 2.82 17.51
C VAL A 403 -3.49 2.46 17.57
N GLU A 404 -4.27 3.29 18.24
CA GLU A 404 -5.70 3.08 18.44
C GLU A 404 -6.53 4.18 17.78
N THR A 405 -7.67 3.81 17.21
CA THR A 405 -8.58 4.77 16.57
C THR A 405 -10.01 4.55 17.04
N ALA A 406 -10.77 5.64 17.12
CA ALA A 406 -12.21 5.61 17.36
C ALA A 406 -12.91 6.64 16.46
N THR A 407 -14.11 6.31 16.01
CA THR A 407 -14.97 7.21 15.22
C THR A 407 -16.25 7.51 15.98
N ARG A 408 -16.74 8.76 15.89
CA ARG A 408 -18.00 9.20 16.52
C ARG A 408 -18.76 10.10 15.55
N THR A 409 -20.06 9.85 15.40
CA THR A 409 -20.92 10.64 14.51
C THR A 409 -21.30 11.99 15.12
N ALA A 410 -21.46 12.05 16.44
CA ALA A 410 -21.69 13.29 17.16
C ALA A 410 -20.35 13.99 17.46
N VAL A 411 -20.30 15.30 17.28
CA VAL A 411 -19.17 16.13 17.71
C VAL A 411 -19.50 16.75 19.06
N GLU A 412 -18.59 16.62 20.02
CA GLU A 412 -18.67 17.38 21.26
C GLU A 412 -18.14 18.81 21.02
N GLY A 413 -18.99 19.82 21.28
CA GLY A 413 -18.64 21.23 21.17
C GLY A 413 -19.24 21.94 19.93
N PRO A 414 -18.74 23.14 19.56
CA PRO A 414 -19.34 23.98 18.53
C PRO A 414 -18.91 23.66 17.09
N TYR A 415 -18.13 22.60 16.88
CA TYR A 415 -17.48 22.30 15.59
C TYR A 415 -18.24 21.24 14.80
N ALA A 416 -18.25 21.34 13.47
CA ALA A 416 -18.82 20.32 12.58
C ALA A 416 -17.92 19.07 12.44
N SER A 417 -16.65 19.20 12.80
CA SER A 417 -15.63 18.17 12.67
C SER A 417 -14.56 18.37 13.73
N ARG A 418 -14.03 17.29 14.28
CA ARG A 418 -12.93 17.36 15.27
C ARG A 418 -12.03 16.14 15.13
N LEU A 419 -10.73 16.40 15.18
CA LEU A 419 -9.68 15.38 15.29
C LEU A 419 -8.97 15.57 16.62
N HIS A 420 -9.08 14.60 17.52
CA HIS A 420 -8.35 14.58 18.79
C HIS A 420 -7.25 13.54 18.73
N VAL A 421 -6.04 13.92 19.11
CA VAL A 421 -4.87 13.05 19.16
C VAL A 421 -4.35 13.03 20.58
N THR A 422 -4.07 11.83 21.09
CA THR A 422 -3.43 11.60 22.39
C THR A 422 -2.17 10.80 22.16
N VAL A 423 -1.03 11.30 22.67
CA VAL A 423 0.23 10.56 22.79
C VAL A 423 0.36 10.07 24.22
N GLU A 424 0.33 8.76 24.41
CA GLU A 424 0.56 8.10 25.68
C GLU A 424 2.04 7.81 25.84
N ALA A 425 2.70 8.53 26.73
CA ALA A 425 4.09 8.32 27.09
C ALA A 425 4.21 7.78 28.53
N GLU A 426 5.39 7.25 28.89
CA GLU A 426 5.59 6.62 30.20
C GLU A 426 5.40 7.57 31.39
N ASP A 427 5.65 8.86 31.18
CA ASP A 427 5.52 9.89 32.21
C ASP A 427 4.08 10.36 32.38
N MET A 428 3.46 10.85 31.30
CA MET A 428 2.09 11.34 31.28
C MET A 428 1.53 11.40 29.86
N PRO A 429 0.19 11.29 29.68
CA PRO A 429 -0.43 11.52 28.40
C PRO A 429 -0.39 13.01 28.02
N ARG A 430 -0.33 13.26 26.71
CA ARG A 430 -0.43 14.59 26.11
C ARG A 430 -1.45 14.54 25.00
N ASP A 431 -2.34 15.52 24.96
CA ASP A 431 -3.42 15.53 24.00
C ASP A 431 -3.69 16.95 23.45
N ALA A 432 -4.18 16.97 22.21
CA ALA A 432 -4.62 18.17 21.53
C ALA A 432 -5.71 17.82 20.51
N ALA A 433 -6.61 18.77 20.26
CA ALA A 433 -7.62 18.65 19.22
C ALA A 433 -7.51 19.80 18.22
N GLY A 434 -7.94 19.51 16.99
CA GLY A 434 -8.10 20.53 15.96
C GLY A 434 -9.29 20.25 15.06
N THR A 435 -9.54 21.23 14.19
CA THR A 435 -10.57 21.15 13.15
C THR A 435 -10.09 21.83 11.88
N VAL A 436 -10.79 21.60 10.78
CA VAL A 436 -10.62 22.33 9.53
C VAL A 436 -11.84 23.24 9.38
N PHE A 437 -11.60 24.56 9.35
CA PHE A 437 -12.67 25.54 9.19
C PHE A 437 -13.17 25.60 7.73
N GLY A 438 -14.29 26.28 7.47
CA GLY A 438 -14.87 26.42 6.13
C GLY A 438 -13.95 27.13 5.10
N ASP A 439 -12.87 27.77 5.55
CA ASP A 439 -11.80 28.31 4.70
C ASP A 439 -10.77 27.24 4.25
N GLY A 440 -10.97 25.98 4.66
CA GLY A 440 -10.08 24.86 4.38
C GLY A 440 -8.78 24.88 5.17
N ARG A 441 -8.65 25.73 6.20
CA ARG A 441 -7.42 25.86 6.99
C ARG A 441 -7.52 25.10 8.31
N PRO A 442 -6.48 24.33 8.68
CA PRO A 442 -6.44 23.64 9.94
C PRO A 442 -6.21 24.63 11.09
N ARG A 443 -6.90 24.41 12.22
CA ARG A 443 -6.68 25.14 13.47
C ARG A 443 -6.71 24.19 14.65
N PHE A 444 -5.89 24.46 15.64
CA PHE A 444 -5.95 23.82 16.94
C PHE A 444 -7.10 24.47 17.69
N VAL A 445 -7.99 23.65 18.25
CA VAL A 445 -9.18 24.09 18.99
C VAL A 445 -9.10 23.77 20.48
N GLU A 446 -8.18 22.88 20.85
CA GLU A 446 -7.99 22.44 22.23
C GLU A 446 -6.56 21.93 22.43
N ILE A 447 -5.97 22.25 23.58
CA ILE A 447 -4.73 21.63 24.04
C ILE A 447 -4.92 21.26 25.51
N ARG A 448 -4.71 19.99 25.88
CA ARG A 448 -4.88 19.49 27.27
C ARG A 448 -6.23 19.86 27.88
N GLY A 449 -7.32 19.74 27.13
CA GLY A 449 -8.67 20.10 27.57
C GLY A 449 -8.95 21.61 27.74
N ILE A 450 -8.00 22.49 27.40
CA ILE A 450 -8.20 23.95 27.40
C ILE A 450 -8.52 24.41 25.99
N ALA A 451 -9.69 25.03 25.83
CA ALA A 451 -10.15 25.58 24.56
C ALA A 451 -9.32 26.81 24.15
N LEU A 452 -8.90 26.84 22.88
CA LEU A 452 -8.22 27.96 22.23
C LEU A 452 -8.39 27.81 20.73
N GLU A 453 -8.35 28.88 19.94
CA GLU A 453 -8.39 28.76 18.48
C GLU A 453 -7.11 29.32 17.89
N ALA A 454 -6.25 28.45 17.35
CA ALA A 454 -4.95 28.86 16.82
C ALA A 454 -4.60 28.19 15.50
N ALA A 455 -4.24 28.99 14.50
CA ALA A 455 -3.51 28.49 13.34
C ALA A 455 -2.03 28.28 13.72
N VAL A 456 -1.38 27.28 13.13
CA VAL A 456 0.05 27.05 13.36
C VAL A 456 0.89 27.78 12.30
N ALA A 457 2.05 28.25 12.73
CA ALA A 457 3.08 28.89 11.91
C ALA A 457 4.41 28.11 12.04
N PRO A 458 5.41 28.36 11.17
CA PRO A 458 6.70 27.66 11.24
C PRO A 458 7.42 27.76 12.59
N HIS A 459 7.22 28.87 13.31
CA HIS A 459 7.78 29.10 14.64
C HIS A 459 6.65 29.40 15.63
N MET A 460 6.48 28.51 16.61
CA MET A 460 5.47 28.62 17.65
C MET A 460 6.11 28.56 19.03
N LEU A 461 5.50 29.25 19.99
CA LEU A 461 5.75 29.11 21.42
C LEU A 461 4.55 28.48 22.10
N TYR A 462 4.77 27.38 22.79
CA TYR A 462 3.82 26.75 23.69
C TYR A 462 4.22 27.06 25.13
N ILE A 463 3.35 27.75 25.86
CA ILE A 463 3.59 28.15 27.24
C ILE A 463 2.42 27.68 28.10
N ARG A 464 2.72 26.91 29.14
CA ARG A 464 1.77 26.62 30.21
C ARG A 464 2.03 27.62 31.33
N ASN A 465 1.00 28.35 31.76
CA ASN A 465 1.11 29.34 32.83
C ASN A 465 -0.08 29.27 33.79
N ALA A 466 0.06 29.88 34.96
CA ALA A 466 -1.09 30.17 35.83
C ALA A 466 -1.84 31.39 35.29
N ASP A 467 -3.18 31.38 35.35
CA ASP A 467 -4.03 32.52 35.01
C ASP A 467 -3.96 33.59 36.11
N GLN A 468 -2.87 34.38 36.11
CA GLN A 468 -2.62 35.43 37.09
C GLN A 468 -2.22 36.75 36.41
N PRO A 469 -2.55 37.90 37.01
CA PRO A 469 -2.15 39.20 36.49
C PRO A 469 -0.64 39.30 36.21
N GLY A 470 -0.29 39.95 35.10
CA GLY A 470 1.09 40.30 34.75
C GLY A 470 1.78 39.40 33.74
N PHE A 471 1.29 38.20 33.44
CA PHE A 471 1.90 37.30 32.45
C PHE A 471 1.99 37.94 31.06
N ILE A 472 0.86 38.37 30.49
CA ILE A 472 0.77 38.93 29.12
C ILE A 472 1.71 40.13 28.95
N GLY A 473 1.69 41.06 29.92
CA GLY A 473 2.55 42.25 29.89
C GLY A 473 4.03 41.90 29.92
N ARG A 474 4.46 41.04 30.87
CA ARG A 474 5.86 40.61 30.99
C ARG A 474 6.34 39.87 29.75
N PHE A 475 5.51 38.97 29.23
CA PHE A 475 5.81 38.23 28.00
C PHE A 475 5.98 39.18 26.81
N GLY A 476 5.03 40.08 26.57
CA GLY A 476 5.10 41.04 25.47
C GLY A 476 6.30 41.97 25.55
N THR A 477 6.60 42.51 26.75
CA THR A 477 7.80 43.33 26.98
C THR A 477 9.07 42.55 26.68
N LEU A 478 9.20 41.32 27.21
CA LEU A 478 10.38 40.49 27.00
C LEU A 478 10.61 40.17 25.51
N MET A 479 9.54 39.82 24.77
CA MET A 479 9.62 39.57 23.33
C MET A 479 10.06 40.83 22.57
N GLY A 480 9.50 42.00 22.92
CA GLY A 480 9.86 43.27 22.30
C GLY A 480 11.30 43.71 22.59
N GLU A 481 11.78 43.53 23.83
CA GLU A 481 13.16 43.82 24.22
C GLU A 481 14.17 42.91 23.50
N ALA A 482 13.78 41.66 23.23
CA ALA A 482 14.57 40.72 22.45
C ALA A 482 14.46 40.95 20.92
N GLY A 483 13.64 41.91 20.48
CA GLY A 483 13.42 42.22 19.06
C GLY A 483 12.62 41.16 18.31
N VAL A 484 11.94 40.24 19.00
CA VAL A 484 11.18 39.14 18.37
C VAL A 484 9.71 39.53 18.27
N ASN A 485 9.20 39.59 17.04
CA ASN A 485 7.80 39.90 16.78
C ASN A 485 6.87 38.72 17.09
N VAL A 486 5.70 39.02 17.68
CA VAL A 486 4.63 38.04 17.96
C VAL A 486 3.52 38.22 16.92
N ALA A 487 3.46 37.31 15.96
CA ALA A 487 2.52 37.37 14.84
C ALA A 487 1.08 37.05 15.27
N THR A 488 0.90 36.05 16.14
CA THR A 488 -0.40 35.74 16.76
C THR A 488 -0.21 35.35 18.22
N PHE A 489 -1.22 35.61 19.03
CA PHE A 489 -1.21 35.30 20.46
C PHE A 489 -2.56 34.71 20.86
N HIS A 490 -2.59 33.41 21.15
CA HIS A 490 -3.79 32.69 21.55
C HIS A 490 -3.67 32.27 23.02
N LEU A 491 -4.63 32.66 23.85
CA LEU A 491 -4.67 32.34 25.27
C LEU A 491 -5.98 31.65 25.62
N GLY A 492 -5.88 30.42 26.11
CA GLY A 492 -6.99 29.69 26.70
C GLY A 492 -6.76 29.50 28.20
N ARG A 493 -7.85 29.37 28.98
CA ARG A 493 -7.79 29.02 30.42
C ARG A 493 -8.84 27.97 30.76
N ASP A 494 -8.55 27.13 31.74
CA ASP A 494 -9.52 26.15 32.24
C ASP A 494 -10.64 26.81 33.07
N ARG A 495 -10.27 27.69 33.99
CA ARG A 495 -11.14 28.46 34.88
C ARG A 495 -10.40 29.72 35.37
N PRO A 496 -11.11 30.74 35.87
CA PRO A 496 -10.47 31.91 36.46
C PRO A 496 -9.49 31.56 37.58
N GLY A 497 -8.24 32.03 37.47
CA GLY A 497 -7.20 31.77 38.46
C GLY A 497 -6.57 30.37 38.39
N GLY A 498 -6.95 29.55 37.41
CA GLY A 498 -6.46 28.20 37.21
C GLY A 498 -5.25 28.11 36.29
N ASP A 499 -5.26 27.10 35.42
CA ASP A 499 -4.24 26.86 34.39
C ASP A 499 -4.63 27.54 33.07
N ALA A 500 -3.63 28.10 32.42
CA ALA A 500 -3.74 28.71 31.10
C ALA A 500 -2.68 28.16 30.14
N ILE A 501 -3.03 28.20 28.87
CA ILE A 501 -2.15 27.87 27.75
C ILE A 501 -2.07 29.10 26.87
N CYS A 502 -0.85 29.59 26.70
CA CYS A 502 -0.49 30.52 25.65
C CYS A 502 0.13 29.74 24.48
N PHE A 503 -0.39 29.95 23.29
CA PHE A 503 0.12 29.42 22.05
C PHE A 503 0.27 30.55 21.05
N ALA A 504 1.52 30.94 20.78
CA ALA A 504 1.84 32.15 20.04
C ALA A 504 2.70 31.84 18.82
N ALA A 505 2.36 32.44 17.67
CA ALA A 505 3.22 32.45 16.50
C ALA A 505 4.22 33.61 16.59
N ILE A 506 5.44 33.36 16.16
CA ILE A 506 6.52 34.35 16.13
C ILE A 506 7.21 34.31 14.77
N ASP A 507 7.85 35.40 14.38
CA ASP A 507 8.41 35.52 13.02
C ASP A 507 9.72 34.76 12.83
N GLU A 508 10.41 34.43 13.92
CA GLU A 508 11.72 33.77 13.91
C GLU A 508 11.88 32.75 15.06
N ALA A 509 12.90 31.91 15.00
CA ALA A 509 13.16 30.94 16.05
C ALA A 509 13.62 31.61 17.35
N VAL A 510 12.96 31.30 18.48
CA VAL A 510 13.38 31.77 19.81
C VAL A 510 14.77 31.24 20.17
N SER A 511 15.63 32.14 20.64
CA SER A 511 16.94 31.78 21.18
C SER A 511 16.83 31.04 22.51
N PRO A 512 17.77 30.14 22.85
CA PRO A 512 17.75 29.45 24.14
C PRO A 512 17.69 30.41 25.35
N ASP A 513 18.37 31.55 25.28
CA ASP A 513 18.39 32.56 26.34
C ASP A 513 17.02 33.22 26.52
N LEU A 514 16.35 33.57 25.42
CA LEU A 514 15.00 34.12 25.45
C LEU A 514 14.00 33.09 25.97
N LEU A 515 14.13 31.82 25.59
CA LEU A 515 13.27 30.75 26.10
C LEU A 515 13.43 30.59 27.62
N HIS A 516 14.66 30.59 28.14
CA HIS A 516 14.90 30.56 29.59
C HIS A 516 14.34 31.81 30.30
N ALA A 517 14.45 32.99 29.69
CA ALA A 517 13.88 34.21 30.25
C ALA A 517 12.34 34.14 30.31
N ILE A 518 11.69 33.55 29.30
CA ILE A 518 10.25 33.27 29.31
C ILE A 518 9.90 32.28 30.42
N GLU A 519 10.66 31.21 30.60
CA GLU A 519 10.45 30.23 31.68
C GLU A 519 10.63 30.84 33.09
N ALA A 520 11.46 31.88 33.22
CA ALA A 520 11.68 32.59 34.48
C ALA A 520 10.54 33.57 34.86
N ILE A 521 9.57 33.81 33.96
CA ILE A 521 8.39 34.61 34.30
C ILE A 521 7.61 33.89 35.41
N PRO A 522 7.28 34.54 36.55
CA PRO A 522 6.73 33.86 37.73
C PRO A 522 5.47 33.02 37.48
N GLN A 523 4.63 33.41 36.52
CA GLN A 523 3.41 32.71 36.16
C GLN A 523 3.66 31.47 35.28
N VAL A 524 4.82 31.37 34.62
CA VAL A 524 5.11 30.31 33.65
C VAL A 524 5.50 29.03 34.37
N LYS A 525 4.81 27.96 34.01
CA LYS A 525 5.06 26.60 34.51
C LYS A 525 5.93 25.78 33.58
N ARG A 526 5.93 26.09 32.28
CA ARG A 526 6.75 25.47 31.23
C ARG A 526 6.67 26.31 29.96
N ALA A 527 7.76 26.46 29.23
CA ALA A 527 7.76 26.98 27.87
C ALA A 527 8.47 26.01 26.92
N ARG A 528 7.98 25.90 25.69
CA ARG A 528 8.60 25.10 24.63
C ARG A 528 8.48 25.84 23.30
N ALA A 529 9.59 25.93 22.58
CA ALA A 529 9.56 26.29 21.17
C ALA A 529 9.13 25.06 20.36
N VAL A 530 8.17 25.23 19.46
CA VAL A 530 7.63 24.20 18.59
C VAL A 530 7.76 24.65 17.13
N ARG A 531 8.04 23.72 16.23
CA ARG A 531 8.20 23.97 14.79
C ARG A 531 7.30 23.06 13.98
N PHE A 532 6.81 23.54 12.83
CA PHE A 532 5.88 22.81 11.96
C PHE A 532 6.38 22.73 10.53
#